data_AF-A0A7K8CYI8-F1
#
_entry.id   AF-A0A7K8CYI8-F1
#
_cell.length_a   1.000
_cell.length_b   1.000
_cell.length_c   1.000
_cell.angle_alpha   90.00
_cell.angle_beta   90.00
_cell.angle_gamma   90.00
#
_symmetry.space_group_name_H-M   'P 1'
#
loop_
_entity.id
_entity.type
_entity.pdbx_description
1 polymer ?
#
loop_
_entity_poly.entity_id
_entity_poly.type
_entity_poly.pdbx_seq_one_letter_code
_entity_poly.pdbx_strand_id
1 'polypeptide(L)'
;QFLALCAPLTREHPEVLPFLSSRHLRAHPDFRGSAEFRNILGRLLRRARGRRRKIYVYINELCTVLKARALRRRLPLRSLAPGSRHCPAADSQYPAGDSHVSSQHPSAPSQHSGTSPSDPSSSSQHPGAPSQHPDGSSRGPGAGSPSCPRRAGGSRRQIRYLENLLRVYAGEIRRLQERELDFQDLDSADSPYLQENRLKRRMMRIFRRLCQLKECSSLTGRVLEQRIRFRGTRYPEVNRSIERFINRPDAFPDYSDILREIRGASARHGLGLGRRQMENMAQEAFREVGNRLQERRHLDLVYNFGSHLTDQYRPG
;
A
#
# COMPACT_ATOMS: atom_id res chain seq x y z
N GLN A 1 -25.11 37.47 12.33
CA GLN A 1 -25.89 37.79 11.11
C GLN A 1 -26.30 36.54 10.31
N PHE A 2 -25.37 35.71 9.80
CA PHE A 2 -25.74 34.50 9.01
C PHE A 2 -26.53 33.47 9.84
N LEU A 3 -26.10 33.19 11.08
CA LEU A 3 -26.84 32.30 12.01
C LEU A 3 -28.26 32.80 12.30
N ALA A 4 -28.45 34.11 12.49
CA ALA A 4 -29.76 34.71 12.72
C ALA A 4 -30.69 34.57 11.51
N LEU A 5 -30.14 34.55 10.29
CA LEU A 5 -30.91 34.29 9.07
C LEU A 5 -31.23 32.80 8.88
N CYS A 6 -30.38 31.90 9.39
CA CYS A 6 -30.63 30.46 9.36
C CYS A 6 -31.68 30.03 10.39
N ALA A 7 -31.69 30.64 11.58
CA ALA A 7 -32.54 30.24 12.70
C ALA A 7 -34.04 30.09 12.38
N PRO A 8 -34.73 31.02 11.68
CA PRO A 8 -36.13 30.82 11.32
C PRO A 8 -36.33 29.81 10.17
N LEU A 9 -35.30 29.50 9.40
CA LEU A 9 -35.35 28.62 8.22
C LEU A 9 -34.94 27.17 8.52
N THR A 10 -34.33 26.91 9.68
CA THR A 10 -33.92 25.58 10.13
C THR A 10 -34.69 25.14 11.39
N ARG A 11 -35.97 25.53 11.52
CA ARG A 11 -36.80 25.20 12.69
C ARG A 11 -37.01 23.70 12.87
N GLU A 12 -37.05 22.95 11.78
CA GLU A 12 -37.17 21.48 11.77
C GLU A 12 -35.89 20.79 12.28
N HIS A 13 -34.73 21.47 12.21
CA HIS A 13 -33.42 20.94 12.59
C HIS A 13 -32.63 21.98 13.41
N PRO A 14 -33.01 22.21 14.68
CA PRO A 14 -32.36 23.20 15.54
C PRO A 14 -30.89 22.88 15.84
N GLU A 15 -30.48 21.60 15.76
CA GLU A 15 -29.10 21.11 15.94
C GLU A 15 -28.08 21.70 14.94
N VAL A 16 -28.56 22.26 13.82
CA VAL A 16 -27.70 22.83 12.77
C VAL A 16 -26.98 24.11 13.24
N LEU A 17 -27.62 24.92 14.09
CA LEU A 17 -27.04 26.17 14.60
C LEU A 17 -25.85 25.94 15.58
N PRO A 18 -25.97 25.07 16.60
CA PRO A 18 -24.83 24.73 17.46
C PRO A 18 -23.74 23.99 16.68
N PHE A 19 -24.09 23.14 15.71
CA PHE A 19 -23.12 22.48 14.83
C PHE A 19 -22.29 23.50 14.03
N LEU A 20 -22.94 24.48 13.40
CA LEU A 20 -22.26 25.51 12.61
C LEU A 20 -21.37 26.39 13.49
N SER A 21 -21.82 26.72 14.69
CA SER A 21 -21.05 27.48 15.69
C SER A 21 -19.80 26.71 16.13
N SER A 22 -19.92 25.41 16.43
CA SER A 22 -18.80 24.53 16.76
C SER A 22 -17.79 24.44 15.61
N ARG A 23 -18.25 24.32 14.36
CA ARG A 23 -17.39 24.33 13.16
C ARG A 23 -16.65 25.64 12.98
N HIS A 24 -17.31 26.78 13.23
CA HIS A 24 -16.66 28.08 13.17
C HIS A 24 -15.57 28.22 14.24
N LEU A 25 -15.81 27.73 15.46
CA LEU A 25 -14.81 27.77 16.54
C LEU A 25 -13.59 26.90 16.24
N ARG A 26 -13.77 25.77 15.54
CA ARG A 26 -12.69 24.85 15.11
C ARG A 26 -11.90 25.35 13.89
N ALA A 27 -12.37 26.39 13.19
CA ALA A 27 -11.65 26.99 12.08
C ALA A 27 -10.46 27.83 12.55
N HIS A 28 -9.41 27.93 11.72
CA HIS A 28 -8.20 28.68 12.06
C HIS A 28 -8.52 30.15 12.40
N PRO A 29 -7.99 30.73 13.50
CA PRO A 29 -8.24 32.11 13.89
C PRO A 29 -7.96 33.13 12.77
N ASP A 30 -6.82 33.01 12.09
CA ASP A 30 -6.45 33.88 10.97
C ASP A 30 -7.45 33.81 9.80
N PHE A 31 -7.96 32.61 9.51
CA PHE A 31 -8.99 32.44 8.49
C PHE A 31 -10.30 33.10 8.92
N ARG A 32 -10.71 32.96 10.19
CA ARG A 32 -11.93 33.59 10.72
C ARG A 32 -11.86 35.12 10.67
N GLY A 33 -10.67 35.70 10.86
CA GLY A 33 -10.43 37.14 10.74
C GLY A 33 -10.18 37.65 9.30
N SER A 34 -9.99 36.73 8.34
CA SER A 34 -9.56 37.08 6.98
C SER A 34 -10.62 37.80 6.16
N ALA A 35 -10.17 38.58 5.16
CA ALA A 35 -11.05 39.12 4.12
C ALA A 35 -11.70 38.00 3.27
N GLU A 36 -11.01 36.88 3.08
CA GLU A 36 -11.52 35.69 2.37
C GLU A 36 -12.81 35.18 3.02
N PHE A 37 -12.80 34.96 4.34
CA PHE A 37 -13.97 34.46 5.07
C PHE A 37 -15.13 35.46 5.06
N ARG A 38 -14.84 36.75 5.21
CA ARG A 38 -15.87 37.82 5.10
C ARG A 38 -16.52 37.86 3.73
N ASN A 39 -15.74 37.70 2.65
CA ASN A 39 -16.26 37.64 1.28
C ASN A 39 -17.14 36.42 1.05
N ILE A 40 -16.74 35.24 1.56
CA ILE A 40 -17.52 34.01 1.48
C ILE A 40 -18.84 34.16 2.24
N LEU A 41 -18.81 34.66 3.48
CA LEU A 41 -20.03 34.93 4.25
C LEU A 41 -20.93 35.97 3.56
N GLY A 42 -20.36 37.04 3.00
CA GLY A 42 -21.11 38.06 2.27
C GLY A 42 -21.79 37.52 1.01
N ARG A 43 -21.15 36.59 0.29
CA ARG A 43 -21.74 35.87 -0.84
C ARG A 43 -22.88 34.96 -0.39
N LEU A 44 -22.67 34.18 0.67
CA LEU A 44 -23.67 33.26 1.21
C LEU A 44 -24.88 33.99 1.79
N LEU A 45 -24.68 35.10 2.49
CA LEU A 45 -25.74 35.97 3.00
C LEU A 45 -26.63 36.52 1.88
N ARG A 46 -26.04 37.02 0.79
CA ARG A 46 -26.79 37.52 -0.37
C ARG A 46 -27.61 36.40 -1.04
N ARG A 47 -27.00 35.23 -1.24
CA ARG A 47 -27.68 34.06 -1.82
C ARG A 47 -28.80 33.52 -0.94
N ALA A 48 -28.58 33.45 0.37
CA ALA A 48 -29.57 32.97 1.32
C ALA A 48 -30.77 33.93 1.44
N ARG A 49 -30.55 35.25 1.31
CA ARG A 49 -31.63 36.25 1.25
C ARG A 49 -32.48 36.12 -0.02
N GLY A 50 -31.86 35.87 -1.18
CA GLY A 50 -32.56 35.74 -2.46
C GLY A 50 -33.22 34.37 -2.71
N ARG A 51 -32.68 33.28 -2.15
CA ARG A 51 -33.18 31.91 -2.37
C ARG A 51 -33.22 31.09 -1.08
N ARG A 52 -34.18 31.41 -0.21
CA ARG A 52 -34.34 30.77 1.12
C ARG A 52 -34.53 29.26 1.08
N ARG A 53 -35.14 28.71 0.02
CA ARG A 53 -35.33 27.25 -0.17
C ARG A 53 -34.04 26.44 -0.24
N LYS A 54 -32.89 27.08 -0.53
CA LYS A 54 -31.58 26.42 -0.62
C LYS A 54 -30.71 26.64 0.62
N ILE A 55 -31.31 26.99 1.77
CA ILE A 55 -30.57 27.34 2.99
C ILE A 55 -29.60 26.24 3.44
N TYR A 56 -29.99 24.97 3.39
CA TYR A 56 -29.14 23.84 3.75
C TYR A 56 -27.95 23.65 2.81
N VAL A 57 -28.09 24.01 1.53
CA VAL A 57 -26.98 23.99 0.57
C VAL A 57 -25.95 25.06 0.94
N TYR A 58 -26.41 26.25 1.32
CA TYR A 58 -25.53 27.36 1.75
C TYR A 58 -24.87 27.08 3.10
N ILE A 59 -25.59 26.43 4.01
CA ILE A 59 -25.04 25.93 5.27
C ILE A 59 -23.95 24.88 4.98
N ASN A 60 -24.20 23.93 4.09
CA ASN A 60 -23.22 22.91 3.72
C ASN A 60 -21.99 23.51 3.01
N GLU A 61 -22.17 24.49 2.13
CA GLU A 61 -21.07 25.25 1.49
C GLU A 61 -20.20 25.91 2.57
N LEU A 62 -20.81 26.55 3.57
CA LEU A 62 -20.09 27.15 4.70
C LEU A 62 -19.38 26.11 5.56
N CYS A 63 -20.04 25.01 5.89
CA CYS A 63 -19.46 23.90 6.67
C CYS A 63 -18.25 23.29 5.96
N THR A 64 -18.31 23.15 4.63
CA THR A 64 -17.21 22.62 3.81
C THR A 64 -15.99 23.53 3.85
N VAL A 65 -16.20 24.85 3.69
CA VAL A 65 -15.13 25.85 3.79
C VAL A 65 -14.49 25.87 5.17
N LEU A 66 -15.31 25.85 6.24
CA LEU A 66 -14.82 25.80 7.62
C LEU A 66 -14.07 24.49 7.92
N LYS A 67 -14.51 23.35 7.37
CA LYS A 67 -13.84 22.05 7.52
C LYS A 67 -12.51 22.01 6.78
N ALA A 68 -12.42 22.62 5.59
CA ALA A 68 -11.18 22.70 4.81
C ALA A 68 -10.10 23.55 5.51
N ARG A 69 -10.51 24.59 6.24
CA ARG A 69 -9.63 25.51 6.99
C ARG A 69 -9.71 25.28 8.52
N ALA A 70 -10.14 24.09 8.92
CA ALA A 70 -10.14 23.68 10.33
C ALA A 70 -8.70 23.47 10.81
N LEU A 71 -8.46 23.74 12.10
CA LEU A 71 -7.21 23.35 12.75
C LEU A 71 -7.05 21.83 12.64
N ARG A 72 -6.27 21.37 11.66
CA ARG A 72 -5.74 20.01 11.69
C ARG A 72 -4.77 19.98 12.86
N ARG A 73 -5.22 19.51 14.03
CA ARG A 73 -4.33 19.08 15.11
C ARG A 73 -3.44 17.98 14.55
N ARG A 74 -2.32 18.35 13.90
CA ARG A 74 -1.13 17.52 13.92
C ARG A 74 -0.66 17.58 15.35
N LEU A 75 -0.79 16.49 16.10
CA LEU A 75 -0.07 16.37 17.37
C LEU A 75 1.41 16.63 17.07
N PRO A 76 2.08 17.55 17.79
CA PRO A 76 3.52 17.61 17.76
C PRO A 76 4.05 16.28 18.29
N LEU A 77 4.83 15.56 17.48
CA LEU A 77 5.71 14.53 17.99
C LEU A 77 6.67 15.24 18.96
N ARG A 78 6.59 14.89 20.25
CA ARG A 78 7.51 15.39 21.28
C ARG A 78 8.90 14.86 20.95
N SER A 79 9.74 15.71 20.38
CA SER A 79 11.19 15.47 20.26
C SER A 79 11.78 15.43 21.67
N LEU A 80 12.38 14.30 22.03
CA LEU A 80 13.19 14.18 23.24
C LEU A 80 14.55 14.84 22.97
N ALA A 81 14.92 15.79 23.82
CA ALA A 81 16.23 16.41 23.82
C ALA A 81 17.32 15.36 24.09
N PRO A 82 18.45 15.36 23.36
CA PRO A 82 19.65 14.68 23.79
C PRO A 82 20.55 15.65 24.58
N GLY A 83 20.88 15.25 25.80
CA GLY A 83 21.93 15.87 26.59
C GLY A 83 23.32 15.63 25.99
N SER A 84 24.13 16.68 26.09
CA SER A 84 25.57 16.80 25.90
C SER A 84 26.40 15.50 25.98
N ARG A 85 27.16 15.20 24.91
CA ARG A 85 28.61 14.86 24.93
C ARG A 85 29.27 15.31 23.62
N HIS A 86 30.50 15.80 23.74
CA HIS A 86 31.32 16.50 22.73
C HIS A 86 31.62 15.78 21.40
N CYS A 87 31.59 16.58 20.31
CA CYS A 87 32.54 16.83 19.20
C CYS A 87 33.82 15.96 19.01
N PRO A 88 34.41 15.84 17.78
CA PRO A 88 34.58 16.96 16.84
C PRO A 88 34.24 16.73 15.35
N ALA A 89 34.31 17.88 14.67
CA ALA A 89 33.88 18.21 13.32
C ALA A 89 34.69 17.59 12.19
N ALA A 90 34.04 17.44 11.04
CA ALA A 90 34.67 17.58 9.74
C ALA A 90 33.66 18.23 8.77
N ASP A 91 34.15 19.24 8.08
CA ASP A 91 33.49 20.12 7.13
C ASP A 91 32.79 19.42 5.97
N SER A 92 31.74 20.06 5.45
CA SER A 92 31.63 20.49 4.04
C SER A 92 30.17 20.80 3.66
N GLN A 93 29.80 22.06 3.84
CA GLN A 93 29.44 22.99 2.77
C GLN A 93 28.70 22.48 1.50
N TYR A 94 27.54 23.14 1.26
CA TYR A 94 26.88 23.51 -0.01
C TYR A 94 25.53 22.86 -0.39
N PRO A 95 24.64 23.62 -1.08
CA PRO A 95 23.24 23.72 -0.69
C PRO A 95 22.23 23.38 -1.80
N ALA A 96 20.96 23.44 -1.39
CA ALA A 96 19.69 23.69 -2.11
C ALA A 96 19.66 23.71 -3.65
N GLY A 97 18.64 23.03 -4.19
CA GLY A 97 18.11 23.25 -5.53
C GLY A 97 16.71 22.66 -5.68
N ASP A 98 15.69 23.51 -5.58
CA ASP A 98 14.34 23.29 -6.11
C ASP A 98 14.39 23.00 -7.63
N SER A 99 13.45 22.21 -8.16
CA SER A 99 12.52 22.66 -9.23
C SER A 99 11.70 21.54 -9.86
N HIS A 100 10.39 21.81 -9.82
CA HIS A 100 9.28 21.51 -10.72
C HIS A 100 9.47 20.84 -12.10
N VAL A 101 8.45 20.03 -12.39
CA VAL A 101 7.94 19.48 -13.66
C VAL A 101 7.48 20.57 -14.65
N SER A 102 7.80 20.46 -15.96
CA SER A 102 6.82 20.24 -17.08
C SER A 102 7.40 20.42 -18.50
N SER A 103 7.14 19.42 -19.35
CA SER A 103 6.54 19.47 -20.70
C SER A 103 7.07 20.41 -21.81
N GLN A 104 7.53 19.84 -22.95
CA GLN A 104 6.96 19.95 -24.32
C GLN A 104 8.00 19.68 -25.45
N HIS A 105 7.63 18.78 -26.37
CA HIS A 105 8.14 18.64 -27.76
C HIS A 105 7.57 19.78 -28.65
N PRO A 106 7.89 19.96 -29.96
CA PRO A 106 8.60 19.07 -30.92
C PRO A 106 9.61 19.77 -31.87
N SER A 107 10.34 18.98 -32.68
CA SER A 107 10.50 19.11 -34.16
C SER A 107 11.79 18.44 -34.68
N ALA A 108 11.64 17.60 -35.71
CA ALA A 108 12.68 17.13 -36.65
C ALA A 108 12.77 18.14 -37.84
N PRO A 109 13.58 18.00 -38.93
CA PRO A 109 14.16 16.78 -39.52
C PRO A 109 15.57 16.92 -40.16
N SER A 110 15.98 15.87 -40.91
CA SER A 110 17.01 15.81 -41.98
C SER A 110 18.35 15.18 -41.57
N GLN A 111 19.09 14.36 -42.33
CA GLN A 111 18.91 13.50 -43.53
C GLN A 111 20.31 12.92 -43.86
N HIS A 112 20.39 11.70 -44.46
CA HIS A 112 21.51 11.13 -45.26
C HIS A 112 22.87 10.83 -44.55
N SER A 113 23.72 9.84 -44.88
CA SER A 113 23.81 8.79 -45.93
C SER A 113 25.11 7.97 -45.73
N GLY A 114 25.12 6.67 -46.09
CA GLY A 114 26.31 5.88 -46.53
C GLY A 114 27.36 5.58 -45.45
N THR A 115 28.13 4.48 -45.42
CA THR A 115 28.52 3.44 -46.39
C THR A 115 29.35 2.42 -45.59
N SER A 116 29.21 1.12 -45.87
CA SER A 116 30.19 0.08 -45.47
C SER A 116 31.46 0.17 -46.36
N PRO A 117 32.59 -0.50 -46.05
CA PRO A 117 32.73 -1.91 -46.45
C PRO A 117 33.68 -2.83 -45.59
N SER A 118 33.27 -4.10 -45.47
CA SER A 118 34.00 -5.39 -45.60
C SER A 118 35.42 -5.66 -45.02
N ASP A 119 35.48 -6.64 -44.09
CA ASP A 119 36.23 -7.94 -44.10
C ASP A 119 37.77 -8.00 -44.29
N PRO A 120 38.50 -9.13 -44.04
CA PRO A 120 38.03 -10.53 -43.83
C PRO A 120 38.71 -11.43 -42.75
N SER A 121 38.00 -12.52 -42.43
CA SER A 121 38.42 -13.94 -42.33
C SER A 121 39.44 -14.45 -41.29
N SER A 122 39.03 -15.42 -40.47
CA SER A 122 39.27 -16.85 -40.74
C SER A 122 38.60 -17.81 -39.74
N SER A 123 37.93 -18.80 -40.34
CA SER A 123 37.42 -20.09 -39.82
C SER A 123 38.52 -20.91 -39.10
N SER A 124 38.33 -22.00 -38.34
CA SER A 124 37.28 -23.01 -38.26
C SER A 124 37.61 -24.03 -37.13
N GLN A 125 36.56 -24.65 -36.58
CA GLN A 125 36.44 -26.09 -36.22
C GLN A 125 36.92 -26.64 -34.84
N HIS A 126 35.96 -27.33 -34.21
CA HIS A 126 35.94 -28.27 -33.06
C HIS A 126 36.64 -29.63 -33.40
N PRO A 127 36.47 -30.78 -32.67
CA PRO A 127 35.85 -31.13 -31.34
C PRO A 127 36.67 -32.14 -30.47
N GLY A 128 36.14 -32.57 -29.31
CA GLY A 128 36.34 -33.93 -28.77
C GLY A 128 36.69 -34.10 -27.27
N ALA A 129 35.86 -34.83 -26.53
CA ALA A 129 35.99 -35.24 -25.09
C ALA A 129 36.80 -36.57 -24.93
N PRO A 130 36.71 -37.42 -23.87
CA PRO A 130 36.33 -37.32 -22.43
C PRO A 130 37.33 -38.09 -21.47
N SER A 131 36.89 -38.43 -20.23
CA SER A 131 37.43 -39.46 -19.26
C SER A 131 38.36 -38.94 -18.14
N GLN A 132 38.42 -39.44 -16.89
CA GLN A 132 37.78 -40.51 -16.10
C GLN A 132 38.18 -40.33 -14.60
N HIS A 133 37.40 -40.89 -13.66
CA HIS A 133 37.74 -41.09 -12.23
C HIS A 133 38.82 -42.21 -12.03
N PRO A 134 39.50 -42.33 -10.86
CA PRO A 134 39.04 -43.16 -9.71
C PRO A 134 39.40 -42.54 -8.32
N ASP A 135 38.60 -42.68 -7.24
CA ASP A 135 38.38 -43.78 -6.28
C ASP A 135 39.44 -43.91 -5.15
N GLY A 136 39.00 -44.11 -3.89
CA GLY A 136 39.90 -44.47 -2.76
C GLY A 136 39.57 -43.92 -1.36
N SER A 137 39.04 -44.80 -0.49
CA SER A 137 38.61 -44.63 0.91
C SER A 137 39.68 -44.30 1.97
N SER A 138 39.29 -43.67 3.10
CA SER A 138 39.31 -44.23 4.49
C SER A 138 39.64 -43.25 5.67
N ARG A 139 38.87 -43.43 6.77
CA ARG A 139 39.16 -43.21 8.22
C ARG A 139 39.42 -41.80 8.80
N GLY A 140 38.63 -41.44 9.84
CA GLY A 140 38.80 -40.26 10.73
C GLY A 140 39.95 -40.38 11.74
N PRO A 141 40.15 -39.41 12.68
CA PRO A 141 39.15 -39.06 13.69
C PRO A 141 39.03 -37.56 14.09
N GLY A 142 37.98 -37.29 14.87
CA GLY A 142 37.67 -36.11 15.69
C GLY A 142 38.59 -34.89 15.71
N ALA A 143 38.05 -33.77 15.22
CA ALA A 143 38.35 -32.44 15.74
C ALA A 143 37.02 -31.68 15.85
N GLY A 144 36.70 -31.21 17.06
CA GLY A 144 35.43 -30.60 17.40
C GLY A 144 35.05 -29.50 16.42
N SER A 145 33.95 -29.71 15.68
CA SER A 145 33.25 -28.59 15.07
C SER A 145 32.80 -27.68 16.21
N PRO A 146 33.15 -26.39 16.22
CA PRO A 146 32.51 -25.46 17.12
C PRO A 146 31.04 -25.48 16.73
N SER A 147 30.22 -26.06 17.60
CA SER A 147 28.77 -26.02 17.48
C SER A 147 28.40 -24.56 17.20
N CYS A 148 27.93 -24.30 15.98
CA CYS A 148 27.28 -23.04 15.66
C CYS A 148 26.32 -22.74 16.81
N PRO A 149 26.43 -21.58 17.48
CA PRO A 149 25.51 -21.26 18.55
C PRO A 149 24.12 -21.26 17.92
N ARG A 150 23.30 -22.26 18.24
CA ARG A 150 21.86 -22.21 17.97
C ARG A 150 21.43 -20.92 18.62
N ARG A 151 21.13 -19.91 17.80
CA ARG A 151 20.76 -18.58 18.26
C ARG A 151 19.65 -18.80 19.27
N ALA A 152 19.92 -18.50 20.53
CA ALA A 152 18.96 -18.75 21.59
C ALA A 152 17.72 -17.93 21.22
N GLY A 153 16.63 -18.62 20.88
CA GLY A 153 15.35 -17.99 20.56
C GLY A 153 15.00 -16.95 21.61
N GLY A 154 14.22 -15.94 21.21
CA GLY A 154 13.95 -14.76 22.03
C GLY A 154 13.55 -15.12 23.47
N SER A 155 13.91 -14.24 24.43
CA SER A 155 13.65 -14.48 25.86
C SER A 155 12.21 -14.99 26.09
N ARG A 156 12.07 -16.17 26.69
CA ARG A 156 10.76 -16.83 26.92
C ARG A 156 9.78 -15.90 27.66
N ARG A 157 10.29 -15.03 28.54
CA ARG A 157 9.51 -14.00 29.24
C ARG A 157 8.98 -12.93 28.29
N GLN A 158 9.79 -12.49 27.34
CA GLN A 158 9.38 -11.53 26.31
C GLN A 158 8.32 -12.13 25.37
N ILE A 159 8.47 -13.40 24.97
CA ILE A 159 7.48 -14.10 24.15
C ILE A 159 6.12 -14.14 24.87
N ARG A 160 6.10 -14.61 26.13
CA ARG A 160 4.86 -14.65 26.94
C ARG A 160 4.22 -13.27 27.11
N TYR A 161 5.03 -12.24 27.34
CA TYR A 161 4.54 -10.86 27.44
C TYR A 161 3.86 -10.39 26.15
N LEU A 162 4.50 -10.62 25.00
CA LEU A 162 3.96 -10.22 23.70
C LEU A 162 2.70 -11.03 23.33
N GLU A 163 2.63 -12.31 23.68
CA GLU A 163 1.42 -13.14 23.52
C GLU A 163 0.26 -12.63 24.38
N ASN A 164 0.53 -12.30 25.64
CA ASN A 164 -0.48 -11.70 26.51
C ASN A 164 -0.95 -10.34 25.98
N LEU A 165 -0.02 -9.50 25.51
CA LEU A 165 -0.36 -8.21 24.91
C LEU A 165 -1.21 -8.37 23.65
N LEU A 166 -0.96 -9.41 22.84
CA LEU A 166 -1.79 -9.75 21.68
C LEU A 166 -3.22 -10.09 22.11
N ARG A 167 -3.38 -10.86 23.19
CA ARG A 167 -4.70 -11.21 23.76
C ARG A 167 -5.45 -9.98 24.27
N VAL A 168 -4.75 -9.08 24.96
CA VAL A 168 -5.34 -7.81 25.43
C VAL A 168 -5.82 -6.96 24.25
N TYR A 169 -5.01 -6.82 23.20
CA TYR A 169 -5.43 -6.08 22.00
C TYR A 169 -6.58 -6.75 21.27
N ALA A 170 -6.62 -8.08 21.19
CA ALA A 170 -7.76 -8.79 20.59
C ALA A 170 -9.07 -8.59 21.39
N GLY A 171 -8.99 -8.54 22.72
CA GLY A 171 -10.14 -8.19 23.57
C GLY A 171 -10.63 -6.76 23.32
N GLU A 172 -9.72 -5.79 23.28
CA GLU A 172 -10.08 -4.39 23.07
C GLU A 172 -10.62 -4.14 21.65
N ILE A 173 -10.08 -4.82 20.63
CA ILE A 173 -10.62 -4.74 19.25
C ILE A 173 -12.07 -5.23 19.23
N ARG A 174 -12.40 -6.35 19.89
CA ARG A 174 -13.78 -6.85 19.95
C ARG A 174 -14.72 -5.85 20.62
N ARG A 175 -14.30 -5.27 21.75
CA ARG A 175 -15.05 -4.22 22.45
C ARG A 175 -15.29 -2.97 21.58
N LEU A 176 -14.31 -2.56 20.80
CA LEU A 176 -14.44 -1.43 19.88
C LEU A 176 -15.35 -1.74 18.67
N GLN A 177 -15.37 -3.00 18.21
CA GLN A 177 -16.23 -3.45 17.12
C GLN A 177 -17.71 -3.52 17.53
N GLU A 178 -17.99 -3.81 18.79
CA GLU A 178 -19.36 -3.83 19.36
C GLU A 178 -19.88 -2.42 19.71
N ARG A 179 -19.00 -1.42 19.77
CA ARG A 179 -19.37 -0.06 20.14
C ARG A 179 -20.07 0.64 18.98
N GLU A 180 -21.29 1.10 19.23
CA GLU A 180 -22.04 1.94 18.30
C GLU A 180 -21.37 3.31 18.13
N LEU A 181 -21.38 3.84 16.91
CA LEU A 181 -20.83 5.17 16.59
C LEU A 181 -21.98 6.17 16.44
N ASP A 182 -21.87 7.29 17.14
CA ASP A 182 -22.76 8.44 16.94
C ASP A 182 -22.25 9.37 15.81
N PHE A 183 -23.08 10.35 15.43
CA PHE A 183 -22.72 11.30 14.38
C PHE A 183 -21.51 12.19 14.74
N GLN A 184 -21.23 12.39 16.03
CA GLN A 184 -20.09 13.20 16.48
C GLN A 184 -18.78 12.41 16.35
N ASP A 185 -18.83 11.12 16.65
CA ASP A 185 -17.73 10.17 16.55
C ASP A 185 -17.29 9.98 15.09
N LEU A 186 -18.20 10.02 14.12
CA LEU A 186 -17.85 9.94 12.69
C LEU A 186 -16.89 11.06 12.23
N ASP A 187 -16.93 12.24 12.87
CA ASP A 187 -16.03 13.37 12.61
C ASP A 187 -14.87 13.48 13.61
N SER A 188 -14.78 12.54 14.57
CA SER A 188 -13.73 12.49 15.59
C SER A 188 -12.48 11.77 15.08
N ALA A 189 -11.31 12.32 15.37
CA ALA A 189 -10.02 11.68 15.06
C ALA A 189 -9.70 10.50 15.99
N ASP A 190 -10.42 10.41 17.11
CA ASP A 190 -10.31 9.34 18.09
C ASP A 190 -11.63 8.55 18.16
N SER A 191 -12.31 8.41 17.02
CA SER A 191 -13.50 7.56 16.91
C SER A 191 -13.17 6.08 17.20
N PRO A 192 -14.13 5.29 17.73
CA PRO A 192 -13.91 3.87 18.02
C PRO A 192 -13.34 3.09 16.81
N TYR A 193 -13.85 3.39 15.61
CA TYR A 193 -13.38 2.80 14.35
C TYR A 193 -11.90 3.12 14.03
N LEU A 194 -11.47 4.36 14.23
CA LEU A 194 -10.07 4.72 14.00
C LEU A 194 -9.15 4.15 15.08
N GLN A 195 -9.62 4.05 16.32
CA GLN A 195 -8.90 3.38 17.41
C GLN A 195 -8.69 1.89 17.10
N GLU A 196 -9.72 1.19 16.61
CA GLU A 196 -9.66 -0.20 16.19
C GLU A 196 -8.55 -0.42 15.13
N ASN A 197 -8.53 0.42 14.09
CA ASN A 197 -7.49 0.37 13.06
C ASN A 197 -6.07 0.62 13.63
N ARG A 198 -5.91 1.57 14.56
CA ARG A 198 -4.61 1.82 15.22
C ARG A 198 -4.16 0.60 16.03
N LEU A 199 -5.08 -0.07 16.73
CA LEU A 199 -4.80 -1.30 17.48
C LEU A 199 -4.45 -2.47 16.56
N LYS A 200 -5.22 -2.72 15.50
CA LYS A 200 -4.91 -3.74 14.47
C LYS A 200 -3.49 -3.55 13.89
N ARG A 201 -3.10 -2.31 13.59
CA ARG A 201 -1.73 -1.99 13.12
C ARG A 201 -0.65 -2.26 14.17
N ARG A 202 -0.91 -1.99 15.45
CA ARG A 202 0.00 -2.33 16.56
C ARG A 202 0.10 -3.84 16.76
N MET A 203 -1.03 -4.54 16.67
CA MET A 203 -1.12 -6.00 16.77
C MET A 203 -0.25 -6.69 15.72
N MET A 204 -0.30 -6.25 14.45
CA MET A 204 0.55 -6.82 13.40
C MET A 204 2.04 -6.57 13.62
N ARG A 205 2.43 -5.46 14.26
CA ARG A 205 3.84 -5.22 14.64
C ARG A 205 4.31 -6.20 15.72
N ILE A 206 3.46 -6.47 16.70
CA ILE A 206 3.73 -7.48 17.74
C ILE A 206 3.83 -8.87 17.11
N PHE A 207 2.90 -9.23 16.22
CA PHE A 207 2.91 -10.51 15.52
C PHE A 207 4.22 -10.73 14.74
N ARG A 208 4.66 -9.75 13.95
CA ARG A 208 5.95 -9.82 13.23
C ARG A 208 7.13 -9.99 14.19
N ARG A 209 7.12 -9.28 15.33
CA ARG A 209 8.17 -9.42 16.35
C ARG A 209 8.14 -10.81 17.00
N LEU A 210 6.97 -11.36 17.27
CA LEU A 210 6.81 -12.73 17.78
C LEU A 210 7.35 -13.76 16.77
N CYS A 211 7.04 -13.61 15.49
CA CYS A 211 7.57 -14.49 14.43
C CYS A 211 9.10 -14.46 14.40
N GLN A 212 9.72 -13.27 14.51
CA GLN A 212 11.18 -13.12 14.60
C GLN A 212 11.76 -13.81 15.85
N LEU A 213 11.13 -13.64 17.02
CA LEU A 213 11.62 -14.23 18.27
C LEU A 213 11.46 -15.75 18.33
N LYS A 214 10.45 -16.29 17.64
CA LYS A 214 10.18 -17.73 17.53
C LYS A 214 10.83 -18.39 16.30
N GLU A 215 11.55 -17.63 15.47
CA GLU A 215 12.15 -18.12 14.22
C GLU A 215 11.13 -18.78 13.28
N CYS A 216 9.91 -18.22 13.22
CA CYS A 216 8.82 -18.70 12.36
C CYS A 216 8.57 -17.72 11.21
N SER A 217 8.01 -18.22 10.11
CA SER A 217 7.55 -17.39 9.00
C SER A 217 6.43 -16.44 9.44
N SER A 218 6.35 -15.25 8.84
CA SER A 218 5.26 -14.29 9.09
C SER A 218 4.00 -14.57 8.25
N LEU A 219 3.94 -15.73 7.60
CA LEU A 219 2.78 -16.19 6.83
C LEU A 219 1.62 -16.44 7.79
N THR A 220 0.45 -15.97 7.39
CA THR A 220 -0.78 -16.04 8.19
C THR A 220 -1.72 -17.16 7.74
N GLY A 221 -1.39 -17.85 6.65
CA GLY A 221 -2.24 -18.90 6.06
C GLY A 221 -3.34 -18.32 5.17
N ARG A 222 -3.24 -17.06 4.76
CA ARG A 222 -4.23 -16.41 3.90
C ARG A 222 -4.27 -17.01 2.52
N VAL A 223 -5.44 -16.94 1.88
CA VAL A 223 -5.63 -17.44 0.51
C VAL A 223 -4.76 -16.66 -0.49
N LEU A 224 -4.49 -15.38 -0.23
CA LEU A 224 -3.53 -14.59 -1.03
C LEU A 224 -2.10 -15.11 -0.99
N GLU A 225 -1.71 -15.85 0.06
CA GLU A 225 -0.36 -16.42 0.19
C GLU A 225 -0.22 -17.72 -0.61
N GLN A 226 -1.32 -18.32 -1.07
CA GLN A 226 -1.29 -19.55 -1.86
C GLN A 226 -0.78 -19.28 -3.27
N ARG A 227 0.22 -20.08 -3.67
CA ARG A 227 0.87 -20.00 -4.97
C ARG A 227 -0.07 -20.48 -6.08
N ILE A 228 -0.38 -19.60 -7.02
CA ILE A 228 -1.11 -19.97 -8.24
C ILE A 228 -0.13 -20.64 -9.20
N ARG A 229 -0.42 -21.87 -9.60
CA ARG A 229 0.34 -22.55 -10.66
C ARG A 229 -0.21 -22.14 -12.02
N PHE A 230 0.68 -21.94 -13.00
CA PHE A 230 0.27 -21.62 -14.37
C PHE A 230 0.84 -22.64 -15.37
N ARG A 231 -0.05 -23.24 -16.17
CA ARG A 231 0.28 -24.27 -17.18
C ARG A 231 -0.50 -24.04 -18.48
N GLY A 232 -0.82 -22.78 -18.79
CA GLY A 232 -1.67 -22.44 -19.94
C GLY A 232 -0.97 -22.60 -21.30
N THR A 233 0.37 -22.59 -21.35
CA THR A 233 1.11 -22.72 -22.62
C THR A 233 1.84 -24.07 -22.72
N ARG A 234 2.20 -24.46 -23.95
CA ARG A 234 3.04 -25.63 -24.23
C ARG A 234 4.51 -25.45 -23.84
N TYR A 235 4.92 -24.22 -23.51
CA TYR A 235 6.31 -23.86 -23.25
C TYR A 235 6.54 -23.71 -21.73
N PRO A 236 7.25 -24.66 -21.07
CA PRO A 236 7.49 -24.59 -19.63
C PRO A 236 8.24 -23.32 -19.19
N GLU A 237 9.08 -22.76 -20.04
CA GLU A 237 9.85 -21.54 -19.83
C GLU A 237 8.92 -20.34 -19.63
N VAL A 238 7.95 -20.21 -20.53
CA VAL A 238 6.92 -19.18 -20.47
C VAL A 238 6.05 -19.38 -19.23
N ASN A 239 5.65 -20.62 -18.98
CA ASN A 239 4.83 -20.96 -17.81
C ASN A 239 5.52 -20.56 -16.50
N ARG A 240 6.81 -20.89 -16.34
CA ARG A 240 7.62 -20.49 -15.16
C ARG A 240 7.78 -18.97 -15.04
N SER A 241 7.90 -18.24 -16.16
CA SER A 241 8.02 -16.76 -16.12
C SER A 241 6.72 -16.12 -15.64
N ILE A 242 5.59 -16.51 -16.23
CA ILE A 242 4.26 -16.02 -15.83
C ILE A 242 3.96 -16.42 -14.39
N GLU A 243 4.21 -17.67 -14.01
CA GLU A 243 3.98 -18.14 -12.63
C GLU A 243 4.80 -17.34 -11.61
N ARG A 244 6.05 -17.00 -11.92
CA ARG A 244 6.87 -16.17 -11.04
C ARG A 244 6.34 -14.74 -10.96
N PHE A 245 5.79 -14.21 -12.06
CA PHE A 245 5.25 -12.86 -12.11
C PHE A 245 3.97 -12.71 -11.28
N ILE A 246 3.01 -13.63 -11.44
CA ILE A 246 1.67 -13.55 -10.80
C ILE A 246 1.69 -13.83 -9.29
N ASN A 247 2.75 -14.48 -8.80
CA ASN A 247 2.91 -14.81 -7.38
C ASN A 247 3.74 -13.78 -6.60
N ARG A 248 4.07 -12.63 -7.20
CA ARG A 248 4.65 -11.49 -6.48
C ARG A 248 3.60 -10.84 -5.56
N PRO A 249 4.00 -10.25 -4.42
CA PRO A 249 3.08 -9.52 -3.55
C PRO A 249 2.44 -8.35 -4.33
N ASP A 250 1.13 -8.18 -4.17
CA ASP A 250 0.32 -7.14 -4.82
C ASP A 250 0.36 -7.09 -6.35
N ALA A 251 0.84 -8.15 -7.01
CA ALA A 251 0.86 -8.22 -8.46
C ALA A 251 -0.55 -8.45 -9.04
N PHE A 252 -0.93 -7.57 -9.97
CA PHE A 252 -2.11 -7.73 -10.82
C PHE A 252 -1.72 -7.32 -12.25
N PRO A 253 -1.27 -8.28 -13.08
CA PRO A 253 -0.83 -7.99 -14.44
C PRO A 253 -1.94 -7.35 -15.26
N ASP A 254 -1.55 -6.44 -16.16
CA ASP A 254 -2.33 -6.16 -17.35
C ASP A 254 -1.94 -7.09 -18.52
N TYR A 255 -2.60 -6.93 -19.67
CA TYR A 255 -2.26 -7.71 -20.88
C TYR A 255 -0.82 -7.45 -21.36
N SER A 256 -0.36 -6.20 -21.26
CA SER A 256 0.96 -5.78 -21.73
C SER A 256 2.08 -6.41 -20.89
N ASP A 257 1.86 -6.56 -19.58
CA ASP A 257 2.76 -7.20 -18.63
C ASP A 257 2.94 -8.68 -18.98
N ILE A 258 1.84 -9.40 -19.25
CA ILE A 258 1.87 -10.81 -19.65
C ILE A 258 2.57 -10.96 -21.01
N LEU A 259 2.25 -10.09 -21.98
CA LEU A 259 2.91 -10.11 -23.29
C LEU A 259 4.41 -9.82 -23.17
N ARG A 260 4.82 -8.90 -22.30
CA ARG A 260 6.23 -8.60 -22.01
C ARG A 260 6.94 -9.80 -21.39
N GLU A 261 6.31 -10.50 -20.46
CA GLU A 261 6.86 -11.73 -19.88
C GLU A 261 7.03 -12.84 -20.93
N ILE A 262 6.05 -13.02 -21.82
CA ILE A 262 6.13 -14.01 -22.90
C ILE A 262 7.23 -13.65 -23.90
N ARG A 263 7.32 -12.39 -24.34
CA ARG A 263 8.39 -11.91 -25.23
C ARG A 263 9.77 -12.09 -24.60
N GLY A 264 9.90 -11.74 -23.33
CA GLY A 264 11.12 -11.92 -22.56
C GLY A 264 11.53 -13.38 -22.43
N ALA A 265 10.57 -14.28 -22.15
CA ALA A 265 10.83 -15.72 -22.09
C ALA A 265 11.21 -16.30 -23.46
N SER A 266 10.52 -15.90 -24.53
CA SER A 266 10.82 -16.31 -25.91
C SER A 266 12.23 -15.91 -26.34
N ALA A 267 12.61 -14.65 -26.10
CA ALA A 267 13.93 -14.14 -26.46
C ALA A 267 15.06 -14.78 -25.64
N ARG A 268 14.86 -15.01 -24.33
CA ARG A 268 15.86 -15.65 -23.47
C ARG A 268 16.12 -17.11 -23.80
N HIS A 269 15.08 -17.84 -24.22
CA HIS A 269 15.16 -19.27 -24.47
C HIS A 269 15.16 -19.65 -25.96
N GLY A 270 15.21 -18.66 -26.87
CA GLY A 270 15.29 -18.90 -28.31
C GLY A 270 14.10 -19.69 -28.87
N LEU A 271 12.87 -19.45 -28.36
CA LEU A 271 11.69 -20.27 -28.70
C LEU A 271 11.16 -20.05 -30.14
N GLY A 272 11.67 -19.06 -30.87
CA GLY A 272 11.30 -18.80 -32.27
C GLY A 272 9.83 -18.41 -32.48
N LEU A 273 9.14 -17.93 -31.44
CA LEU A 273 7.71 -17.63 -31.49
C LEU A 273 7.41 -16.40 -32.35
N GLY A 274 6.50 -16.55 -33.31
CA GLY A 274 6.04 -15.44 -34.14
C GLY A 274 5.21 -14.42 -33.34
N ARG A 275 5.18 -13.15 -33.80
CA ARG A 275 4.48 -12.06 -33.10
C ARG A 275 3.01 -12.37 -32.81
N ARG A 276 2.26 -12.84 -33.82
CA ARG A 276 0.84 -13.21 -33.69
C ARG A 276 0.64 -14.36 -32.69
N GLN A 277 1.52 -15.35 -32.70
CA GLN A 277 1.45 -16.48 -31.77
C GLN A 277 1.66 -16.03 -30.32
N MET A 278 2.61 -15.11 -30.08
CA MET A 278 2.85 -14.54 -28.76
C MET A 278 1.67 -13.68 -28.28
N GLU A 279 1.04 -12.90 -29.17
CA GLU A 279 -0.14 -12.11 -28.85
C GLU A 279 -1.34 -13.01 -28.49
N ASN A 280 -1.60 -14.08 -29.25
CA ASN A 280 -2.65 -15.04 -28.93
C ASN A 280 -2.39 -15.76 -27.59
N MET A 281 -1.16 -16.24 -27.36
CA MET A 281 -0.80 -16.85 -26.07
C MET A 281 -0.93 -15.86 -24.91
N ALA A 282 -0.58 -14.59 -25.12
CA ALA A 282 -0.73 -13.57 -24.09
C ALA A 282 -2.20 -13.31 -23.75
N GLN A 283 -3.09 -13.30 -24.75
CA GLN A 283 -4.52 -13.10 -24.54
C GLN A 283 -5.14 -14.25 -23.74
N GLU A 284 -4.82 -15.49 -24.10
CA GLU A 284 -5.29 -16.69 -23.36
C GLU A 284 -4.73 -16.72 -21.93
N ALA A 285 -3.41 -16.52 -21.79
CA ALA A 285 -2.75 -16.52 -20.49
C ALA A 285 -3.28 -15.40 -19.58
N PHE A 286 -3.51 -14.20 -20.13
CA PHE A 286 -4.07 -13.07 -19.39
C PHE A 286 -5.47 -13.39 -18.86
N ARG A 287 -6.33 -13.99 -19.68
CA ARG A 287 -7.69 -14.37 -19.26
C ARG A 287 -7.66 -15.45 -18.17
N GLU A 288 -6.86 -16.49 -18.33
CA GLU A 288 -6.74 -17.57 -17.34
C GLU A 288 -6.17 -17.06 -16.00
N VAL A 289 -5.06 -16.31 -16.06
CA VAL A 289 -4.42 -15.71 -14.88
C VAL A 289 -5.34 -14.71 -14.20
N GLY A 290 -6.01 -13.85 -14.97
CA GLY A 290 -6.94 -12.85 -14.45
C GLY A 290 -8.08 -13.49 -13.66
N ASN A 291 -8.70 -14.53 -14.21
CA ASN A 291 -9.74 -15.29 -13.53
C ASN A 291 -9.23 -15.90 -12.22
N ARG A 292 -8.07 -16.56 -12.24
CA ARG A 292 -7.49 -17.16 -11.02
C ARG A 292 -7.11 -16.13 -9.95
N LEU A 293 -6.58 -14.98 -10.36
CA LEU A 293 -6.24 -13.89 -9.44
C LEU A 293 -7.48 -13.27 -8.82
N GLN A 294 -8.54 -13.08 -9.61
CA GLN A 294 -9.82 -12.57 -9.15
C GLN A 294 -10.48 -13.55 -8.17
N GLU A 295 -10.54 -14.83 -8.53
CA GLU A 295 -11.06 -15.89 -7.68
C GLU A 295 -10.29 -15.98 -6.35
N ARG A 296 -8.95 -15.97 -6.39
CA ARG A 296 -8.11 -15.96 -5.19
C ARG A 296 -8.41 -14.76 -4.28
N ARG A 297 -8.58 -13.56 -4.86
CA ARG A 297 -8.93 -12.34 -4.10
C ARG A 297 -10.35 -12.41 -3.54
N HIS A 298 -11.29 -12.97 -4.29
CA HIS A 298 -12.66 -13.16 -3.86
C HIS A 298 -12.74 -14.14 -2.69
N LEU A 299 -12.08 -15.30 -2.80
CA LEU A 299 -12.00 -16.28 -1.73
C LEU A 299 -11.32 -15.69 -0.49
N ASP A 300 -10.21 -14.96 -0.65
CA ASP A 300 -9.56 -14.30 0.48
C ASP A 300 -10.47 -13.28 1.18
N LEU A 301 -11.27 -12.53 0.42
CA LEU A 301 -12.29 -11.66 0.98
C LEU A 301 -13.30 -12.48 1.76
N VAL A 302 -13.95 -13.48 1.15
CA VAL A 302 -15.01 -14.27 1.77
C VAL A 302 -14.55 -14.96 3.06
N TYR A 303 -13.35 -15.58 3.06
CA TYR A 303 -12.83 -16.28 4.24
C TYR A 303 -12.34 -15.35 5.36
N ASN A 304 -12.02 -14.09 5.05
CA ASN A 304 -11.47 -13.13 6.03
C ASN A 304 -12.36 -11.90 6.20
N PHE A 305 -13.64 -11.99 5.79
CA PHE A 305 -14.58 -10.88 5.86
C PHE A 305 -15.16 -10.74 7.26
N GLY A 306 -15.32 -9.49 7.70
CA GLY A 306 -16.09 -9.15 8.89
C GLY A 306 -15.37 -9.38 10.21
N SER A 307 -16.13 -9.80 11.22
CA SER A 307 -15.68 -10.05 12.60
C SER A 307 -16.55 -11.12 13.25
N HIS A 308 -16.34 -11.34 14.55
CA HIS A 308 -17.16 -12.26 15.37
C HIS A 308 -18.66 -11.95 15.34
N LEU A 309 -19.06 -10.74 14.95
CA LEU A 309 -20.46 -10.34 14.78
C LEU A 309 -21.09 -10.88 13.49
N THR A 310 -20.29 -11.20 12.49
CA THR A 310 -20.75 -11.66 11.16
C THR A 310 -20.47 -13.14 10.89
N ASP A 311 -19.68 -13.81 11.74
CA ASP A 311 -19.26 -15.21 11.56
C ASP A 311 -20.42 -16.21 11.48
N GLN A 312 -21.57 -15.88 12.10
CA GLN A 312 -22.75 -16.75 12.12
C GLN A 312 -23.74 -16.46 10.98
N TYR A 313 -23.39 -15.59 10.03
CA TYR A 313 -24.26 -15.27 8.91
C TYR A 313 -24.58 -16.51 8.07
N ARG A 314 -25.86 -16.71 7.76
CA ARG A 314 -26.34 -17.74 6.85
C ARG A 314 -27.22 -17.09 5.77
N PRO A 315 -26.96 -17.35 4.47
CA PRO A 315 -27.90 -16.97 3.43
C PRO A 315 -29.20 -17.74 3.63
N GLY A 316 -30.32 -17.02 3.64
CA GLY A 316 -31.67 -17.55 3.86
C GLY A 316 -32.27 -18.22 2.63
#